data_AF-A0A2G6GQ98-F1
#
_entry.id   AF-A0A2G6GQ98-F1
#
_cell.length_a   1.000
_cell.length_b   1.000
_cell.length_c   1.000
_cell.angle_alpha   90.00
_cell.angle_beta   90.00
_cell.angle_gamma   90.00
#
_symmetry.space_group_name_H-M   'P 1'
#
loop_
_entity.id
_entity.type
_entity.pdbx_description
1 polymer ?
#
loop_
_entity_poly.entity_id
_entity_poly.type
_entity_poly.pdbx_seq_one_letter_code
_entity_poly.pdbx_strand_id
1 'polypeptide(L)'
;MWTNSNIILLILAVCFVLLLVVALLPSSASQKEVIYKERNSGRVITEQVAAAFWMQWLYHNPVGEFGLYAVVKRRWLSRMMGYYMDSKWSAARIPNFVKENGIDISESQKQDFKSFNDFFTRRLMKEARPIDSMQHSIVSPADGKVLVYPSVAQSSFIIKGHRFDVHSFLQDSSLSAVFSDGAMAVIRLAPTDYHRFHSPLEAQVKTQKVIDGACYSVSPIALRAKPDLFCLNERSYH
;
A
#
# COMPACT_ATOMS: atom_id res chain seq x y z
N MET A 1 30.76 23.66 42.13
CA MET A 1 31.63 23.09 41.08
C MET A 1 31.08 21.73 40.69
N TRP A 2 30.74 21.51 39.42
CA TRP A 2 30.35 20.18 38.94
C TRP A 2 31.56 19.24 39.00
N THR A 3 31.39 18.02 39.52
CA THR A 3 32.44 17.01 39.49
C THR A 3 32.54 16.42 38.07
N ASN A 4 33.73 15.95 37.67
CA ASN A 4 33.94 15.32 36.36
C ASN A 4 32.95 14.17 36.10
N SER A 5 32.57 13.42 37.13
CA SER A 5 31.57 12.35 37.04
C SER A 5 30.16 12.85 36.68
N ASN A 6 29.73 13.99 37.24
CA ASN A 6 28.42 14.57 36.92
C ASN A 6 28.36 15.09 35.48
N ILE A 7 29.49 15.61 34.97
CA ILE A 7 29.62 16.06 33.59
C ILE A 7 29.55 14.84 32.64
N ILE A 8 30.24 13.74 32.96
CA ILE A 8 30.19 12.50 32.15
C ILE A 8 28.77 11.91 32.13
N LEU A 9 28.09 11.82 33.28
CA LEU A 9 26.71 11.34 33.35
C LEU A 9 25.74 12.21 32.54
N LEU A 10 25.89 13.53 32.60
CA LEU A 10 25.07 14.44 31.79
C LEU A 10 25.35 14.25 30.29
N ILE A 11 26.62 14.12 29.88
CA ILE A 11 26.99 13.86 28.48
C ILE A 11 26.39 12.52 28.01
N LEU A 12 26.49 11.46 28.81
CA LEU A 12 25.90 10.16 28.47
C LEU A 12 24.38 10.23 28.36
N ALA A 13 23.70 10.95 29.27
CA ALA A 13 22.26 11.15 29.22
C ALA A 13 21.83 11.94 27.97
N VAL A 14 22.55 13.02 27.64
CA VAL A 14 22.30 13.83 26.44
C VAL A 14 22.55 13.01 25.18
N CYS A 15 23.66 12.25 25.11
CA CYS A 15 23.95 11.33 24.01
C CYS A 15 22.88 10.24 23.86
N PHE A 16 22.37 9.69 24.96
CA PHE A 16 21.30 8.70 24.96
C PHE A 16 19.97 9.28 24.46
N VAL A 17 19.61 10.48 24.90
CA VAL A 17 18.41 11.20 24.41
C VAL A 17 18.57 11.53 22.93
N LEU A 18 19.73 12.01 22.49
CA LEU A 18 20.02 12.26 21.08
C LEU A 18 19.93 10.96 20.25
N LEU A 19 20.45 9.84 20.77
CA LEU A 19 20.31 8.52 20.15
C LEU A 19 18.85 8.07 20.05
N LEU A 20 18.04 8.30 21.08
CA LEU A 20 16.59 8.04 21.05
C LEU A 20 15.88 8.91 20.02
N VAL A 21 16.20 10.20 19.95
CA VAL A 21 15.63 11.12 18.96
C VAL A 21 16.00 10.69 17.53
N VAL A 22 17.27 10.32 17.29
CA VAL A 22 17.75 9.80 16.01
C VAL A 22 17.10 8.45 15.67
N ALA A 23 16.87 7.58 16.67
CA ALA A 23 16.16 6.32 16.49
C ALA A 23 14.66 6.51 16.15
N LEU A 24 14.04 7.58 16.63
CA LEU A 24 12.60 7.84 16.47
C LEU A 24 12.27 8.69 15.22
N LEU A 25 13.24 9.38 14.64
CA LEU A 25 13.02 10.19 13.45
C LEU A 25 13.39 9.44 12.16
N PRO A 26 12.55 9.51 11.11
CA PRO A 26 12.93 9.00 9.81
C PRO A 26 14.16 9.74 9.28
N SER A 27 15.05 9.04 8.58
CA SER A 27 16.17 9.69 7.92
C SER A 27 15.66 10.70 6.90
N SER A 28 16.19 11.92 6.92
CA SER A 28 15.81 13.03 6.03
C SER A 28 16.32 12.86 4.59
N ALA A 29 16.77 11.65 4.22
CA ALA A 29 17.29 11.39 2.89
C ALA A 29 16.24 11.83 1.85
N SER A 30 16.62 12.82 1.03
CA SER A 30 15.79 13.43 -0.02
C SER A 30 15.20 12.33 -0.90
N GLN A 31 13.98 11.91 -0.58
CA GLN A 31 13.26 10.95 -1.40
C GLN A 31 12.55 11.72 -2.49
N LYS A 32 12.79 11.30 -3.74
CA LYS A 32 12.05 11.82 -4.90
C LYS A 32 10.56 11.76 -4.60
N GLU A 33 9.82 12.76 -4.99
CA GLU A 33 8.37 12.74 -4.85
C GLU A 33 7.77 11.53 -5.58
N VAL A 34 6.65 11.03 -5.07
CA VAL A 34 5.87 10.02 -5.79
C VAL A 34 4.91 10.79 -6.68
N ILE A 35 5.06 10.66 -7.99
CA ILE A 35 4.22 11.38 -8.95
C ILE A 35 3.42 10.40 -9.79
N TYR A 36 2.24 10.82 -10.23
CA TYR A 36 1.43 10.11 -11.21
C TYR A 36 0.79 11.10 -12.18
N LYS A 37 0.40 10.62 -13.36
CA LYS A 37 -0.36 11.40 -14.33
C LYS A 37 -1.84 11.10 -14.16
N GLU A 38 -2.63 12.11 -13.85
CA GLU A 38 -4.08 11.97 -13.78
C GLU A 38 -4.66 11.72 -15.17
N ARG A 39 -5.50 10.68 -15.30
CA ARG A 39 -6.02 10.24 -16.61
C ARG A 39 -6.83 11.32 -17.32
N ASN A 40 -7.73 11.99 -16.60
CA ASN A 40 -8.71 12.90 -17.20
C ASN A 40 -8.10 14.26 -17.55
N SER A 41 -7.32 14.86 -16.64
CA SER A 41 -6.72 16.18 -16.87
C SER A 41 -5.35 16.12 -17.55
N GLY A 42 -4.68 14.96 -17.55
CA GLY A 42 -3.31 14.80 -18.00
C GLY A 42 -2.26 15.47 -17.10
N ARG A 43 -2.66 16.07 -15.97
CA ARG A 43 -1.75 16.74 -15.04
C ARG A 43 -0.87 15.75 -14.30
N VAL A 44 0.36 16.16 -14.02
CA VAL A 44 1.25 15.42 -13.11
C VAL A 44 0.95 15.88 -11.69
N ILE A 45 0.62 14.93 -10.82
CA ILE A 45 0.24 15.16 -9.43
C ILE A 45 1.23 14.42 -8.53
N THR A 46 1.67 15.10 -7.47
CA THR A 46 2.42 14.47 -6.38
C THR A 46 1.44 13.73 -5.47
N GLU A 47 1.61 12.42 -5.36
CA GLU A 47 0.82 11.57 -4.49
C GLU A 47 1.14 11.84 -3.02
N GLN A 48 0.11 12.17 -2.26
CA GLN A 48 0.18 12.17 -0.81
C GLN A 48 0.08 10.74 -0.30
N VAL A 49 1.22 10.19 0.13
CA VAL A 49 1.26 8.85 0.71
C VAL A 49 0.68 8.91 2.12
N ALA A 50 -0.45 8.23 2.35
CA ALA A 50 -1.05 8.13 3.67
C ALA A 50 -0.03 7.58 4.69
N ALA A 51 0.05 8.21 5.86
CA ALA A 51 1.04 7.90 6.90
C ALA A 51 2.50 7.91 6.40
N ALA A 52 2.85 8.81 5.47
CA ALA A 52 4.19 8.90 4.87
C ALA A 52 5.31 8.89 5.91
N PHE A 53 5.15 9.64 7.01
CA PHE A 53 6.11 9.69 8.10
C PHE A 53 6.43 8.29 8.66
N TRP A 54 5.40 7.50 8.99
CA TRP A 54 5.56 6.15 9.52
C TRP A 54 6.13 5.19 8.48
N MET A 55 5.75 5.34 7.22
CA MET A 55 6.34 4.54 6.13
C MET A 55 7.82 4.86 5.96
N GLN A 56 8.22 6.13 6.03
CA GLN A 56 9.63 6.51 6.00
C GLN A 56 10.37 5.92 7.19
N TRP A 57 9.81 6.01 8.39
CA TRP A 57 10.45 5.48 9.58
C TRP A 57 10.60 3.94 9.50
N LEU A 58 9.56 3.21 9.09
CA LEU A 58 9.61 1.75 9.01
C LEU A 58 10.59 1.20 7.96
N TYR A 59 10.80 1.90 6.85
CA TYR A 59 11.60 1.38 5.72
C TYR A 59 12.96 2.09 5.56
N HIS A 60 13.21 3.19 6.27
CA HIS A 60 14.44 3.99 6.14
C HIS A 60 15.05 4.43 7.48
N ASN A 61 14.67 3.80 8.58
CA ASN A 61 15.33 3.91 9.89
C ASN A 61 15.66 2.49 10.41
N PRO A 62 16.88 2.20 10.90
CA PRO A 62 17.25 0.88 11.39
C PRO A 62 16.35 0.32 12.50
N VAL A 63 15.86 1.18 13.40
CA VAL A 63 14.95 0.77 14.49
C VAL A 63 13.56 0.48 13.94
N GLY A 64 13.08 1.31 13.01
CA GLY A 64 11.82 1.07 12.32
C GLY A 64 11.86 -0.21 11.48
N GLU A 65 12.96 -0.46 10.77
CA GLU A 65 13.19 -1.66 9.97
C GLU A 65 13.25 -2.92 10.85
N PHE A 66 13.94 -2.86 11.98
CA PHE A 66 13.91 -3.94 12.97
C PHE A 66 12.47 -4.24 13.43
N GLY A 67 11.70 -3.21 13.80
CA GLY A 67 10.29 -3.34 14.17
C GLY A 67 9.43 -3.90 13.04
N LEU A 68 9.70 -3.50 11.79
CA LEU A 68 9.05 -4.00 10.60
C LEU A 68 9.21 -5.52 10.47
N TYR A 69 10.44 -6.01 10.56
CA TYR A 69 10.75 -7.43 10.40
C TYR A 69 10.37 -8.28 11.62
N ALA A 70 10.49 -7.73 12.83
CA ALA A 70 10.12 -8.42 14.05
C ALA A 70 8.59 -8.58 14.13
N VAL A 71 7.84 -7.48 13.95
CA VAL A 71 6.43 -7.40 14.37
C VAL A 71 5.50 -6.91 13.25
N VAL A 72 5.77 -5.76 12.61
CA VAL A 72 4.76 -5.09 11.76
C VAL A 72 4.30 -5.95 10.59
N LYS A 73 5.20 -6.69 9.95
CA LYS A 73 4.87 -7.53 8.78
C LYS A 73 4.06 -8.79 9.10
N ARG A 74 3.76 -9.07 10.37
CA ARG A 74 3.20 -10.36 10.81
C ARG A 74 1.68 -10.37 10.64
N ARG A 75 1.16 -11.50 10.14
CA ARG A 75 -0.28 -11.73 9.91
C ARG A 75 -1.13 -11.54 11.18
N TRP A 76 -0.64 -12.00 12.34
CA TRP A 76 -1.37 -11.88 13.61
C TRP A 76 -1.58 -10.40 14.00
N LEU A 77 -0.60 -9.53 13.76
CA LEU A 77 -0.73 -8.11 14.04
C LEU A 77 -1.72 -7.46 13.07
N SER A 78 -1.64 -7.79 11.79
CA SER A 78 -2.61 -7.33 10.79
C SER A 78 -4.05 -7.71 11.18
N ARG A 79 -4.27 -8.94 11.68
CA ARG A 79 -5.59 -9.40 12.15
C ARG A 79 -6.05 -8.64 13.39
N MET A 80 -5.18 -8.43 14.36
CA MET A 80 -5.49 -7.66 15.58
C MET A 80 -5.91 -6.23 15.24
N MET A 81 -5.18 -5.57 14.34
CA MET A 81 -5.54 -4.24 13.84
C MET A 81 -6.85 -4.26 13.06
N GLY A 82 -7.10 -5.32 12.27
CA GLY A 82 -8.38 -5.53 11.58
C GLY A 82 -9.56 -5.57 12.55
N TYR A 83 -9.46 -6.37 13.63
CA TYR A 83 -10.50 -6.42 14.67
C TYR A 83 -10.74 -5.06 15.35
N TYR A 84 -9.68 -4.28 15.58
CA TYR A 84 -9.83 -2.92 16.07
C TYR A 84 -10.54 -2.01 15.05
N MET A 85 -10.20 -2.09 13.76
CA MET A 85 -10.85 -1.31 12.69
C MET A 85 -12.30 -1.74 12.41
N ASP A 86 -12.71 -2.94 12.84
CA ASP A 86 -14.11 -3.39 12.82
C ASP A 86 -14.93 -2.86 14.01
N SER A 87 -14.27 -2.34 15.04
CA SER A 87 -14.95 -1.84 16.24
C SER A 87 -15.61 -0.46 16.04
N LYS A 88 -16.66 -0.17 16.81
CA LYS A 88 -17.34 1.15 16.78
C LYS A 88 -16.42 2.33 17.15
N TRP A 89 -15.44 2.08 18.02
CA TRP A 89 -14.46 3.09 18.44
C TRP A 89 -13.61 3.59 17.28
N SER A 90 -13.36 2.75 16.28
CA SER A 90 -12.60 3.14 15.10
C SER A 90 -13.33 4.15 14.20
N ALA A 91 -14.67 4.25 14.30
CA ALA A 91 -15.45 5.21 13.52
C ALA A 91 -15.06 6.67 13.81
N ALA A 92 -14.61 6.96 15.05
CA ALA A 92 -14.13 8.28 15.44
C ALA A 92 -12.92 8.77 14.61
N ARG A 93 -12.22 7.87 13.91
CA ARG A 93 -11.07 8.21 13.05
C ARG A 93 -11.49 8.71 11.67
N ILE A 94 -12.72 8.41 11.24
CA ILE A 94 -13.20 8.69 9.88
C ILE A 94 -13.18 10.19 9.55
N PRO A 95 -13.69 11.11 10.40
CA PRO A 95 -13.75 12.53 10.04
C PRO A 95 -12.37 13.14 9.77
N ASN A 96 -11.39 12.85 10.63
CA ASN A 96 -10.02 13.32 10.46
C ASN A 96 -9.39 12.69 9.21
N PHE A 97 -9.58 11.39 9.00
CA PHE A 97 -9.04 10.71 7.82
C PHE A 97 -9.60 11.27 6.52
N VAL A 98 -10.91 11.52 6.44
CA VAL A 98 -11.58 12.14 5.28
C VAL A 98 -11.02 13.54 5.03
N LYS A 99 -10.92 14.35 6.08
CA LYS A 99 -10.42 15.74 5.97
C LYS A 99 -8.95 15.79 5.54
N GLU A 100 -8.08 15.03 6.19
CA GLU A 100 -6.63 15.03 5.92
C GLU A 100 -6.31 14.53 4.52
N ASN A 101 -7.12 13.62 3.97
CA ASN A 101 -6.87 12.99 2.68
C ASN A 101 -7.77 13.50 1.55
N GLY A 102 -8.62 14.50 1.81
CA GLY A 102 -9.50 15.09 0.80
C GLY A 102 -10.45 14.09 0.13
N ILE A 103 -10.99 13.14 0.91
CA ILE A 103 -11.84 12.06 0.36
C ILE A 103 -13.23 12.63 0.08
N ASP A 104 -13.71 12.48 -1.15
CA ASP A 104 -15.09 12.81 -1.49
C ASP A 104 -16.03 11.72 -0.95
N ILE A 105 -16.75 12.06 0.13
CA ILE A 105 -17.73 11.15 0.74
C ILE A 105 -19.08 11.20 0.03
N SER A 106 -19.35 12.22 -0.80
CA SER A 106 -20.63 12.40 -1.46
C SER A 106 -20.92 11.30 -2.49
N GLU A 107 -19.88 10.66 -3.03
CA GLU A 107 -20.01 9.49 -3.92
C GLU A 107 -20.50 8.22 -3.19
N SER A 108 -20.59 8.22 -1.85
CA SER A 108 -20.91 7.02 -1.06
C SER A 108 -22.42 6.84 -0.88
N GLN A 109 -22.91 5.60 -0.96
CA GLN A 109 -24.35 5.27 -0.76
C GLN A 109 -24.86 5.63 0.65
N LYS A 110 -23.97 5.57 1.64
CA LYS A 110 -24.26 5.94 3.03
C LYS A 110 -23.16 6.86 3.53
N GLN A 111 -23.52 7.71 4.49
CA GLN A 111 -22.59 8.63 5.15
C GLN A 111 -22.39 8.32 6.63
N ASP A 112 -23.28 7.53 7.24
CA ASP A 112 -23.12 7.04 8.61
C ASP A 112 -22.41 5.67 8.60
N PHE A 113 -21.22 5.61 9.19
CA PHE A 113 -20.33 4.45 9.20
C PHE A 113 -20.15 3.92 10.61
N LYS A 114 -20.35 2.60 10.77
CA LYS A 114 -20.32 1.96 12.10
C LYS A 114 -18.91 1.69 12.60
N SER A 115 -17.92 1.66 11.72
CA SER A 115 -16.51 1.41 12.01
C SER A 115 -15.63 1.97 10.88
N PHE A 116 -14.32 2.05 11.09
CA PHE A 116 -13.39 2.48 10.06
C PHE A 116 -13.40 1.52 8.87
N ASN A 117 -13.46 0.20 9.09
CA ASN A 117 -13.56 -0.78 8.00
C ASN A 117 -14.88 -0.68 7.22
N ASP A 118 -15.97 -0.30 7.89
CA ASP A 118 -17.26 -0.03 7.23
C ASP A 118 -17.18 1.17 6.28
N PHE A 119 -16.42 2.21 6.66
CA PHE A 119 -16.05 3.33 5.78
C PHE A 119 -15.07 2.93 4.68
N PHE A 120 -14.03 2.16 5.03
CA PHE A 120 -12.98 1.76 4.11
C PHE A 120 -13.55 0.90 2.96
N THR A 121 -14.52 0.05 3.28
CA THR A 121 -15.26 -0.79 2.32
C THR A 121 -16.63 -0.23 1.96
N ARG A 122 -16.84 1.09 2.11
CA ARG A 122 -18.08 1.80 1.72
C ARG A 122 -18.49 1.43 0.29
N ARG A 123 -19.78 1.50 -0.02
CA ARG A 123 -20.29 1.33 -1.40
C ARG A 123 -20.46 2.69 -2.04
N LEU A 124 -20.17 2.79 -3.33
CA LEU A 124 -20.40 4.01 -4.11
C LEU A 124 -21.80 4.01 -4.74
N MET A 125 -22.31 5.20 -5.03
CA MET A 125 -23.50 5.41 -5.84
C MET A 125 -23.32 4.76 -7.21
N LYS A 126 -24.41 4.26 -7.81
CA LYS A 126 -24.34 3.53 -9.08
C LYS A 126 -23.79 4.41 -10.21
N GLU A 127 -24.08 5.70 -10.13
CA GLU A 127 -23.71 6.73 -11.09
C GLU A 127 -22.26 7.20 -10.95
N ALA A 128 -21.59 6.87 -9.83
CA ALA A 128 -20.23 7.35 -9.56
C ALA A 128 -19.17 6.72 -10.47
N ARG A 129 -19.42 5.50 -10.97
CA ARG A 129 -18.51 4.77 -11.87
C ARG A 129 -19.30 4.14 -13.03
N PRO A 130 -19.66 4.92 -14.06
CA PRO A 130 -20.30 4.38 -15.26
C PRO A 130 -19.42 3.31 -15.91
N ILE A 131 -20.02 2.17 -16.22
CA ILE A 131 -19.35 1.04 -16.87
C ILE A 131 -19.54 1.16 -18.38
N ASP A 132 -18.44 0.97 -19.13
CA ASP A 132 -18.48 0.93 -20.58
C ASP A 132 -19.34 -0.25 -21.08
N SER A 133 -20.16 -0.01 -22.10
CA SER A 133 -21.10 -0.99 -22.66
C SER A 133 -20.60 -1.61 -23.96
N MET A 134 -19.40 -1.27 -24.43
CA MET A 134 -18.83 -1.82 -25.65
C MET A 134 -18.54 -3.33 -25.52
N GLN A 135 -18.93 -4.11 -26.54
CA GLN A 135 -18.90 -5.58 -26.53
C GLN A 135 -17.51 -6.21 -26.36
N HIS A 136 -16.44 -5.43 -26.54
CA HIS A 136 -15.05 -5.87 -26.39
C HIS A 136 -14.22 -4.97 -25.47
N SER A 137 -14.87 -4.16 -24.61
CA SER A 137 -14.16 -3.36 -23.62
C SER A 137 -13.75 -4.21 -22.42
N ILE A 138 -12.53 -3.99 -21.94
CA ILE A 138 -12.08 -4.43 -20.60
C ILE A 138 -12.10 -3.19 -19.72
N VAL A 139 -12.90 -3.20 -18.66
CA VAL A 139 -13.01 -2.07 -17.73
C VAL A 139 -12.03 -2.20 -16.57
N SER A 140 -11.75 -1.10 -15.88
CA SER A 140 -10.88 -1.14 -14.70
C SER A 140 -11.58 -1.91 -13.57
N PRO A 141 -10.95 -2.93 -12.96
CA PRO A 141 -11.55 -3.69 -11.87
C PRO A 141 -11.56 -2.92 -10.53
N ALA A 142 -10.81 -1.82 -10.43
CA ALA A 142 -10.75 -1.00 -9.22
C ALA A 142 -10.35 0.45 -9.53
N ASP A 143 -10.62 1.34 -8.58
CA ASP A 143 -10.02 2.66 -8.52
C ASP A 143 -8.55 2.55 -8.09
N GLY A 144 -7.70 3.47 -8.54
CA GLY A 144 -6.31 3.52 -8.08
C GLY A 144 -5.35 4.06 -9.13
N LYS A 145 -4.06 3.86 -8.86
CA LYS A 145 -2.96 4.28 -9.72
C LYS A 145 -2.47 3.08 -10.52
N VAL A 146 -2.38 3.23 -11.84
CA VAL A 146 -2.13 2.12 -12.77
C VAL A 146 -0.72 2.19 -13.34
N LEU A 147 -0.04 1.05 -13.36
CA LEU A 147 1.16 0.81 -14.15
C LEU A 147 0.84 -0.24 -15.21
N VAL A 148 1.16 0.01 -16.47
CA VAL A 148 0.85 -0.90 -17.59
C VAL A 148 2.14 -1.32 -18.29
N TYR A 149 2.22 -2.61 -18.60
CA TYR A 149 3.31 -3.24 -19.32
C TYR A 149 2.74 -3.95 -20.54
N PRO A 150 3.18 -3.63 -21.76
CA PRO A 150 2.69 -4.26 -22.98
C PRO A 150 2.98 -5.77 -23.04
N SER A 151 4.09 -6.21 -22.44
CA SER A 151 4.47 -7.61 -22.32
C SER A 151 5.26 -7.83 -21.03
N VAL A 152 4.99 -8.93 -20.34
CA VAL A 152 5.80 -9.39 -19.20
C VAL A 152 7.10 -10.08 -19.62
N ALA A 153 7.22 -10.60 -20.85
CA ALA A 153 8.49 -11.11 -21.38
C ALA A 153 9.53 -9.99 -21.49
N GLN A 154 9.08 -8.83 -22.00
CA GLN A 154 9.87 -7.60 -22.09
C GLN A 154 9.94 -6.85 -20.77
N SER A 155 9.27 -7.32 -19.71
CA SER A 155 9.23 -6.60 -18.44
C SER A 155 10.60 -6.67 -17.76
N SER A 156 11.41 -5.66 -18.08
CA SER A 156 12.44 -5.09 -17.24
C SER A 156 11.79 -4.44 -16.01
N PHE A 157 10.96 -5.20 -15.28
CA PHE A 157 10.30 -4.77 -14.07
C PHE A 157 11.35 -4.74 -12.96
N ILE A 158 12.34 -3.87 -13.12
CA ILE A 158 13.41 -3.59 -12.20
C ILE A 158 12.86 -2.50 -11.29
N ILE A 159 12.25 -2.86 -10.18
CA ILE A 159 12.21 -1.89 -9.08
C ILE A 159 13.59 -2.01 -8.44
N LYS A 160 14.44 -0.98 -8.55
CA LYS A 160 15.79 -0.89 -7.96
C LYS A 160 16.67 -2.16 -8.04
N GLY A 161 16.75 -2.81 -9.19
CA GLY A 161 17.64 -3.97 -9.44
C GLY A 161 16.96 -5.34 -9.47
N HIS A 162 15.69 -5.46 -9.06
CA HIS A 162 15.00 -6.76 -8.95
C HIS A 162 13.92 -6.92 -10.01
N ARG A 163 14.04 -7.96 -10.84
CA ARG A 163 13.09 -8.29 -11.92
C ARG A 163 11.85 -8.97 -11.33
N PHE A 164 10.66 -8.42 -11.56
CA PHE A 164 9.41 -9.15 -11.35
C PHE A 164 9.41 -10.40 -12.23
N ASP A 165 9.00 -11.51 -11.62
CA ASP A 165 8.95 -12.81 -12.26
C ASP A 165 7.55 -13.39 -12.07
N VAL A 166 6.90 -13.68 -13.21
CA VAL A 166 5.54 -14.23 -13.25
C VAL A 166 5.49 -15.57 -12.51
N HIS A 167 6.56 -16.38 -12.64
CA HIS A 167 6.66 -17.66 -11.95
C HIS A 167 6.68 -17.50 -10.43
N SER A 168 7.57 -16.63 -9.93
CA SER A 168 7.64 -16.29 -8.50
C SER A 168 6.34 -15.69 -7.97
N PHE A 169 5.64 -14.91 -8.79
CA PHE A 169 4.37 -14.30 -8.40
C PHE A 169 3.22 -15.31 -8.33
N LEU A 170 3.06 -16.20 -9.31
CA LEU A 170 1.97 -17.17 -9.37
C LEU A 170 2.25 -18.46 -8.59
N GLN A 171 3.52 -18.81 -8.39
CA GLN A 171 3.97 -20.09 -7.83
C GLN A 171 3.30 -21.29 -8.53
N ASP A 172 3.16 -21.19 -9.85
CA ASP A 172 2.52 -22.19 -10.71
C ASP A 172 3.16 -22.14 -12.10
N SER A 173 3.99 -23.14 -12.42
CA SER A 173 4.72 -23.17 -13.68
C SER A 173 3.81 -23.26 -14.90
N SER A 174 2.68 -23.98 -14.79
CA SER A 174 1.76 -24.17 -15.91
C SER A 174 1.05 -22.87 -16.26
N LEU A 175 0.54 -22.17 -15.25
CA LEU A 175 -0.13 -20.89 -15.42
C LEU A 175 0.85 -19.78 -15.84
N SER A 176 2.08 -19.82 -15.32
CA SER A 176 3.12 -18.86 -15.69
C SER A 176 3.50 -18.95 -17.16
N ALA A 177 3.51 -20.14 -17.74
CA ALA A 177 3.75 -20.33 -19.17
C ALA A 177 2.67 -19.68 -20.03
N VAL A 178 1.39 -19.77 -19.61
CA VAL A 178 0.25 -19.14 -20.30
C VAL A 178 0.41 -17.62 -20.38
N PHE A 179 0.92 -16.99 -19.32
CA PHE A 179 1.07 -15.54 -19.23
C PHE A 179 2.46 -15.02 -19.62
N SER A 180 3.36 -15.88 -20.10
CA SER A 180 4.78 -15.56 -20.27
C SER A 180 5.09 -14.36 -21.18
N ASP A 181 4.20 -14.03 -22.12
CA ASP A 181 4.29 -12.84 -22.99
C ASP A 181 3.04 -11.94 -22.92
N GLY A 182 2.21 -12.11 -21.89
CA GLY A 182 0.98 -11.34 -21.71
C GLY A 182 1.22 -9.88 -21.34
N ALA A 183 0.28 -9.00 -21.68
CA ALA A 183 0.23 -7.65 -21.12
C ALA A 183 -0.15 -7.70 -19.64
N MET A 184 0.35 -6.76 -18.85
CA MET A 184 0.08 -6.69 -17.40
C MET A 184 -0.26 -5.26 -16.98
N ALA A 185 -1.32 -5.14 -16.18
CA ALA A 185 -1.67 -3.90 -15.48
C ALA A 185 -1.60 -4.14 -13.97
N VAL A 186 -0.85 -3.30 -13.27
CA VAL A 186 -0.79 -3.26 -11.80
C VAL A 186 -1.59 -2.05 -11.33
N ILE A 187 -2.67 -2.29 -10.60
CA ILE A 187 -3.51 -1.23 -10.03
C ILE A 187 -3.25 -1.19 -8.52
N ARG A 188 -2.66 -0.10 -8.05
CA ARG A 188 -2.41 0.12 -6.63
C ARG A 188 -3.49 1.04 -6.05
N LEU A 189 -4.20 0.51 -5.07
CA LEU A 189 -5.15 1.24 -4.26
C LEU A 189 -4.39 1.92 -3.11
N ALA A 190 -4.43 3.24 -3.06
CA ALA A 190 -4.03 4.00 -1.89
C ALA A 190 -5.17 3.94 -0.84
N PRO A 191 -4.90 4.12 0.47
CA PRO A 191 -5.92 4.08 1.52
C PRO A 191 -7.11 5.04 1.35
N THR A 192 -6.97 6.03 0.48
CA THR A 192 -7.99 7.04 0.13
C THR A 192 -8.95 6.57 -0.96
N ASP A 193 -8.54 5.58 -1.75
CA ASP A 193 -9.28 5.08 -2.91
C ASP A 193 -10.48 4.21 -2.47
N TYR A 194 -11.30 3.77 -3.43
CA TYR A 194 -12.41 2.86 -3.19
C TYR A 194 -11.91 1.41 -3.12
N HIS A 195 -12.08 0.75 -1.97
CA HIS A 195 -11.50 -0.58 -1.69
C HIS A 195 -12.46 -1.74 -1.93
N ARG A 196 -13.08 -1.76 -3.11
CA ARG A 196 -13.82 -2.93 -3.61
C ARG A 196 -13.36 -3.23 -5.03
N PHE A 197 -13.09 -4.50 -5.28
CA PHE A 197 -12.78 -5.02 -6.62
C PHE A 197 -14.07 -5.40 -7.35
N HIS A 198 -14.08 -5.17 -8.66
CA HIS A 198 -15.14 -5.52 -9.59
C HIS A 198 -14.56 -6.38 -10.71
N SER A 199 -15.42 -7.13 -11.39
CA SER A 199 -14.97 -7.90 -12.55
C SER A 199 -14.67 -6.94 -13.70
N PRO A 200 -13.50 -7.04 -14.37
CA PRO A 200 -13.15 -6.17 -15.48
C PRO A 200 -13.87 -6.55 -16.79
N LEU A 201 -14.42 -7.75 -16.86
CA LEU A 201 -15.17 -8.31 -17.99
C LEU A 201 -16.03 -9.50 -17.52
N GLU A 202 -16.89 -10.02 -18.39
CA GLU A 202 -17.63 -11.25 -18.13
C GLU A 202 -16.70 -12.47 -18.22
N ALA A 203 -16.52 -13.20 -17.12
CA ALA A 203 -15.65 -14.37 -17.04
C ALA A 203 -16.19 -15.42 -16.07
N GLN A 204 -15.75 -16.66 -16.26
CA GLN A 204 -15.95 -17.75 -15.32
C GLN A 204 -14.67 -18.00 -14.53
N VAL A 205 -14.76 -17.94 -13.21
CA VAL A 205 -13.66 -18.30 -12.29
C VAL A 205 -13.39 -19.80 -12.42
N LYS A 206 -12.18 -20.18 -12.85
CA LYS A 206 -11.78 -21.59 -13.02
C LYS A 206 -10.99 -22.11 -11.83
N THR A 207 -10.24 -21.26 -11.15
CA THR A 207 -9.32 -21.67 -10.08
C THR A 207 -9.17 -20.53 -9.10
N GLN A 208 -9.13 -20.84 -7.81
CA GLN A 208 -8.76 -19.88 -6.79
C GLN A 208 -7.58 -20.43 -6.01
N LYS A 209 -6.53 -19.64 -5.86
CA LYS A 209 -5.37 -20.01 -5.04
C LYS A 209 -5.01 -18.87 -4.10
N VAL A 210 -4.77 -19.22 -2.84
CA VAL A 210 -4.17 -18.33 -1.85
C VAL A 210 -2.69 -18.71 -1.72
N ILE A 211 -1.84 -17.71 -1.75
CA ILE A 211 -0.40 -17.84 -1.53
C ILE A 211 -0.08 -17.14 -0.22
N ASP A 212 0.41 -17.92 0.74
CA ASP A 212 0.84 -17.39 2.04
C ASP A 212 2.03 -16.45 1.87
N GLY A 213 2.07 -15.42 2.73
CA GLY A 213 3.15 -14.46 2.74
C GLY A 213 3.08 -13.53 3.94
N ALA A 214 3.89 -12.48 3.90
CA ALA A 214 3.88 -11.43 4.92
C ALA A 214 2.83 -10.35 4.62
N CYS A 215 2.66 -9.41 5.55
CA CYS A 215 1.78 -8.25 5.40
C CYS A 215 2.61 -6.96 5.34
N TYR A 216 3.53 -6.84 4.38
CA TYR A 216 4.24 -5.59 4.14
C TYR A 216 3.31 -4.56 3.49
N SER A 217 3.58 -3.28 3.72
CA SER A 217 2.89 -2.18 3.03
C SER A 217 3.23 -2.19 1.55
N VAL A 218 2.26 -1.92 0.69
CA VAL A 218 2.47 -1.70 -0.75
C VAL A 218 2.49 -0.20 -1.09
N SER A 219 2.71 0.66 -0.10
CA SER A 219 2.90 2.09 -0.35
C SER A 219 4.07 2.33 -1.30
N PRO A 220 4.07 3.43 -2.07
CA PRO A 220 5.19 3.78 -2.94
C PRO A 220 6.56 3.85 -2.22
N ILE A 221 6.56 4.26 -0.95
CA ILE A 221 7.77 4.30 -0.10
C ILE A 221 8.29 2.87 0.13
N ALA A 222 7.39 1.98 0.56
CA ALA A 222 7.71 0.58 0.80
C ALA A 222 8.15 -0.15 -0.48
N LEU A 223 7.44 0.03 -1.60
CA LEU A 223 7.80 -0.56 -2.89
C LEU A 223 9.15 -0.06 -3.40
N ARG A 224 9.48 1.22 -3.19
CA ARG A 224 10.82 1.73 -3.51
C ARG A 224 11.87 1.12 -2.62
N ALA A 225 11.63 0.97 -1.32
CA ALA A 225 12.61 0.35 -0.43
C ALA A 225 12.80 -1.13 -0.77
N LYS A 226 11.70 -1.82 -1.05
CA LYS A 226 11.64 -3.26 -1.30
C LYS A 226 10.81 -3.59 -2.56
N PRO A 227 11.48 -3.76 -3.70
CA PRO A 227 10.93 -4.14 -5.01
C PRO A 227 10.04 -5.39 -5.05
N ASP A 228 10.43 -6.43 -4.32
CA ASP A 228 9.91 -7.79 -4.40
C ASP A 228 8.68 -8.03 -3.49
N LEU A 229 8.14 -6.96 -2.88
CA LEU A 229 7.03 -7.07 -1.93
C LEU A 229 5.78 -7.75 -2.52
N PHE A 230 5.53 -7.60 -3.82
CA PHE A 230 4.41 -8.29 -4.47
C PHE A 230 4.53 -9.83 -4.40
N CYS A 231 5.76 -10.36 -4.43
CA CYS A 231 6.02 -11.80 -4.33
C CYS A 231 6.15 -12.28 -2.87
N LEU A 232 6.49 -11.38 -1.94
CA LEU A 232 6.64 -11.70 -0.52
C LEU A 232 5.34 -11.60 0.28
N ASN A 233 4.38 -10.82 -0.20
CA ASN A 233 3.12 -10.62 0.50
C ASN A 233 2.15 -11.77 0.29
N GLU A 234 1.30 -11.98 1.30
CA GLU A 234 0.08 -12.79 1.18
C GLU A 234 -0.76 -12.23 0.03
N ARG A 235 -1.22 -13.13 -0.85
CA ARG A 235 -1.98 -12.77 -2.05
C ARG A 235 -2.85 -13.91 -2.52
N SER A 236 -3.79 -13.63 -3.42
CA SER A 236 -4.59 -14.64 -4.08
C SER A 236 -4.82 -14.29 -5.54
N TYR A 237 -5.12 -15.31 -6.35
CA TYR A 237 -5.61 -15.15 -7.72
C TYR A 237 -6.85 -16.04 -7.95
N HIS A 238 -7.64 -15.66 -8.96
CA HIS A 238 -8.94 -16.22 -9.32
C HIS A 238 -9.02 -16.46 -10.84
#